data_AF-A0A545ATZ5-F1
#
_entry.id   AF-A0A545ATZ5-F1
#
_cell.length_a   1.000
_cell.length_b   1.000
_cell.length_c   1.000
_cell.angle_alpha   90.00
_cell.angle_beta   90.00
_cell.angle_gamma   90.00
#
_symmetry.space_group_name_H-M   'P 1'
#
loop_
_entity.id
_entity.type
_entity.pdbx_description
1 polymer ?
#
loop_
_entity_poly.entity_id
_entity_poly.type
_entity_poly.pdbx_seq_one_letter_code
_entity_poly.pdbx_strand_id
1 'polypeptide(L)'
;MQFLRRELSGYASLWHLERLLRSGDPRVELARFAAQLERDASAAVETAYELLSGRTGGFLAAPSSGITKRLLARVGAAEIASSAAVSPDGRTGLSGADAVGPGEILNIVGTRELAERLPTVIVTTPDRLVPPDVFATLGSPLFERIPLDRFEAVVVGGEVLTPQEAGRRAAALAARL
;
A
#
# COMPACT_ATOMS: atom_id res chain seq x y z
N MET A 1 13.42 24.81 7.50
CA MET A 1 13.48 23.35 7.77
C MET A 1 12.48 22.86 8.82
N GLN A 2 12.20 23.62 9.90
CA GLN A 2 11.18 23.23 10.90
C GLN A 2 9.73 23.23 10.37
N PHE A 3 9.41 24.08 9.38
CA PHE A 3 8.07 24.21 8.82
C PHE A 3 7.64 22.98 7.98
N LEU A 4 8.58 22.36 7.23
CA LEU A 4 8.33 21.14 6.45
C LEU A 4 8.04 19.92 7.35
N ARG A 5 8.67 19.83 8.53
CA ARG A 5 8.54 18.70 9.48
C ARG A 5 7.14 18.50 10.03
N ARG A 6 6.32 19.57 10.09
CA ARG A 6 5.01 19.51 10.72
C ARG A 6 3.89 19.14 9.73
N GLU A 7 4.08 19.46 8.45
CA GLU A 7 3.05 19.21 7.41
C GLU A 7 3.31 17.97 6.54
N LEU A 8 4.56 17.50 6.39
CA LEU A 8 4.88 16.32 5.58
C LEU A 8 4.70 14.98 6.32
N SER A 9 4.47 15.01 7.63
CA SER A 9 4.36 13.81 8.48
C SER A 9 3.09 12.98 8.29
N GLY A 10 2.16 13.39 7.42
CA GLY A 10 0.89 12.71 7.19
C GLY A 10 0.95 11.45 6.32
N TYR A 11 2.10 11.18 5.66
CA TYR A 11 2.26 10.06 4.73
C TYR A 11 3.49 9.21 5.04
N ALA A 12 3.36 7.89 4.93
CA ALA A 12 4.44 6.93 5.21
C ALA A 12 5.70 7.19 4.37
N SER A 13 5.54 7.42 3.07
CA SER A 13 6.67 7.63 2.14
C SER A 13 7.50 8.88 2.49
N LEU A 14 6.84 9.94 2.96
CA LEU A 14 7.50 11.17 3.39
C LEU A 14 8.26 10.97 4.70
N TRP A 15 7.75 10.15 5.63
CA TRP A 15 8.48 9.77 6.83
C TRP A 15 9.80 9.03 6.50
N HIS A 16 9.77 8.09 5.55
CA HIS A 16 10.98 7.40 5.08
C HIS A 16 11.97 8.36 4.44
N LEU A 17 11.48 9.27 3.59
CA LEU A 17 12.32 10.28 2.96
C LEU A 17 12.98 11.21 3.99
N GLU A 18 12.22 11.71 4.95
CA GLU A 18 12.77 12.53 6.03
C GLU A 18 13.88 11.81 6.81
N ARG A 19 13.72 10.50 7.04
CA ARG A 19 14.76 9.68 7.69
C ARG A 19 16.05 9.68 6.88
N LEU A 20 15.97 9.45 5.57
CA LEU A 20 17.14 9.45 4.67
C LEU A 20 17.82 10.82 4.64
N LEU A 21 17.04 11.90 4.56
CA LEU A 21 17.55 13.28 4.48
C LEU A 21 18.21 13.78 5.78
N ARG A 22 17.95 13.14 6.93
CA ARG A 22 18.62 13.49 8.19
C ARG A 22 20.08 13.06 8.23
N SER A 23 20.45 12.05 7.45
CA SER A 23 21.79 11.43 7.51
C SER A 23 22.58 11.51 6.20
N GLY A 24 21.98 11.89 5.07
CA GLY A 24 22.63 11.91 3.76
C GLY A 24 22.61 13.27 3.05
N ASP A 25 23.38 13.40 1.96
CA ASP A 25 23.32 14.58 1.07
C ASP A 25 21.96 14.61 0.36
N PRO A 26 21.13 15.66 0.55
CA PRO A 26 19.80 15.73 -0.06
C PRO A 26 19.80 15.54 -1.58
N ARG A 27 20.83 16.00 -2.29
CA ARG A 27 20.91 15.88 -3.76
C ARG A 27 21.07 14.42 -4.20
N VAL A 28 21.77 13.62 -3.40
CA VAL A 28 21.99 12.19 -3.66
C VAL A 28 20.78 11.38 -3.18
N GLU A 29 20.32 11.62 -1.97
CA GLU A 29 19.25 10.82 -1.37
C GLU A 29 17.89 11.04 -2.04
N LEU A 30 17.56 12.26 -2.48
CA LEU A 30 16.32 12.50 -3.23
C LEU A 30 16.28 11.72 -4.54
N ALA A 31 17.36 11.79 -5.33
CA ALA A 31 17.44 11.09 -6.61
C ALA A 31 17.43 9.57 -6.42
N ARG A 32 18.16 9.07 -5.41
CA ARG A 32 18.17 7.65 -5.06
C ARG A 32 16.78 7.17 -4.63
N PHE A 33 16.11 7.91 -3.75
CA PHE A 33 14.78 7.57 -3.25
C PHE A 33 13.75 7.55 -4.39
N ALA A 34 13.74 8.56 -5.26
CA ALA A 34 12.84 8.59 -6.41
C ALA A 34 13.06 7.39 -7.34
N ALA A 35 14.32 7.05 -7.64
CA ALA A 35 14.64 5.88 -8.46
C ALA A 35 14.25 4.56 -7.78
N GLN A 36 14.34 4.50 -6.44
CA GLN A 36 13.91 3.34 -5.66
C GLN A 36 12.40 3.16 -5.68
N LEU A 37 11.63 4.24 -5.51
CA LEU A 37 10.16 4.19 -5.57
C LEU A 37 9.64 3.61 -6.89
N GLU A 38 10.20 4.02 -8.02
CA GLU A 38 9.76 3.51 -9.33
C GLU A 38 10.14 2.03 -9.53
N ARG A 39 11.33 1.61 -9.06
CA ARG A 39 11.74 0.19 -9.07
C ARG A 39 10.82 -0.66 -8.21
N ASP A 40 10.53 -0.21 -6.99
CA ASP A 40 9.67 -0.94 -6.06
C ASP A 40 8.23 -1.00 -6.56
N ALA A 41 7.72 0.09 -7.15
CA ALA A 41 6.40 0.11 -7.76
C ALA A 41 6.31 -0.87 -8.95
N SER A 42 7.35 -0.91 -9.79
CA SER A 42 7.42 -1.87 -10.91
C SER A 42 7.46 -3.31 -10.39
N ALA A 43 8.30 -3.60 -9.39
CA ALA A 43 8.39 -4.92 -8.78
C ALA A 43 7.06 -5.36 -8.16
N ALA A 44 6.37 -4.48 -7.43
CA ALA A 44 5.07 -4.77 -6.86
C ALA A 44 3.99 -5.05 -7.91
N VAL A 45 3.98 -4.34 -9.04
CA VAL A 45 3.07 -4.64 -10.15
C VAL A 45 3.37 -6.01 -10.76
N GLU A 46 4.63 -6.34 -11.01
CA GLU A 46 5.03 -7.64 -11.57
C GLU A 46 4.68 -8.79 -10.62
N THR A 47 5.04 -8.68 -9.34
CA THR A 47 4.73 -9.71 -8.33
C THR A 47 3.22 -9.87 -8.13
N ALA A 48 2.46 -8.78 -8.10
CA ALA A 48 1.00 -8.86 -8.04
C ALA A 48 0.42 -9.49 -9.31
N TYR A 49 0.95 -9.16 -10.49
CA TYR A 49 0.52 -9.79 -11.74
C TYR A 49 0.76 -11.30 -11.71
N GLU A 50 1.94 -11.76 -11.30
CA GLU A 50 2.26 -13.18 -11.19
C GLU A 50 1.29 -13.90 -10.23
N LEU A 51 1.05 -13.32 -9.04
CA LEU A 51 0.11 -13.86 -8.05
C LEU A 51 -1.33 -13.99 -8.60
N LEU A 52 -1.75 -13.06 -9.46
CA LEU A 52 -3.13 -12.93 -9.90
C LEU A 52 -3.40 -13.51 -11.30
N SER A 53 -2.37 -13.78 -12.09
CA SER A 53 -2.47 -14.20 -13.50
C SER A 53 -3.31 -15.45 -13.76
N GLY A 54 -3.48 -16.31 -12.76
CA GLY A 54 -4.31 -17.52 -12.82
C GLY A 54 -5.73 -17.36 -12.27
N ARG A 55 -6.13 -16.19 -11.75
CA ARG A 55 -7.44 -16.01 -11.11
C ARG A 55 -8.54 -15.80 -12.15
N THR A 56 -9.67 -16.46 -11.94
CA THR A 56 -10.91 -16.25 -12.69
C THR A 56 -11.78 -15.22 -11.97
N GLY A 57 -12.83 -14.70 -12.62
CA GLY A 57 -13.81 -13.80 -11.99
C GLY A 57 -13.55 -12.30 -12.14
N GLY A 58 -12.34 -11.88 -12.53
CA GLY A 58 -12.00 -10.47 -12.76
C GLY A 58 -11.66 -9.70 -11.47
N PHE A 59 -11.38 -8.41 -11.63
CA PHE A 59 -10.81 -7.58 -10.56
C PHE A 59 -11.67 -6.35 -10.25
N LEU A 60 -11.73 -5.99 -8.98
CA LEU A 60 -12.34 -4.75 -8.49
C LEU A 60 -11.32 -3.99 -7.66
N ALA A 61 -11.04 -2.74 -8.00
CA ALA A 61 -10.06 -1.95 -7.28
C ALA A 61 -10.70 -0.86 -6.44
N ALA A 62 -10.14 -0.62 -5.25
CA ALA A 62 -10.39 0.61 -4.50
C ALA A 62 -9.84 1.81 -5.29
N PRO A 63 -10.50 2.98 -5.19
CA PRO A 63 -10.15 4.13 -6.02
C PRO A 63 -8.75 4.69 -5.72
N SER A 64 -8.24 5.48 -6.66
CA SER A 64 -7.15 6.46 -6.44
C SER A 64 -5.74 5.90 -6.20
N SER A 65 -5.48 4.61 -6.43
CA SER A 65 -4.12 4.07 -6.34
C SER A 65 -3.45 3.95 -7.72
N GLY A 66 -2.30 4.62 -7.88
CA GLY A 66 -1.54 4.56 -9.13
C GLY A 66 -1.01 3.16 -9.43
N ILE A 67 -0.68 2.37 -8.40
CA ILE A 67 -0.12 1.03 -8.57
C ILE A 67 -1.21 0.02 -8.98
N THR A 68 -2.42 0.13 -8.43
CA THR A 68 -3.54 -0.72 -8.84
C THR A 68 -3.99 -0.38 -10.26
N LYS A 69 -3.95 0.89 -10.67
CA LYS A 69 -4.19 1.29 -12.08
C LYS A 69 -3.22 0.64 -13.05
N ARG A 70 -1.92 0.67 -12.73
CA ARG A 70 -0.87 0.01 -13.55
C ARG A 70 -1.12 -1.49 -13.64
N LEU A 71 -1.46 -2.13 -12.52
CA LEU A 71 -1.77 -3.56 -12.48
C LEU A 71 -3.02 -3.90 -13.30
N LEU A 72 -4.12 -3.15 -13.13
CA LEU A 72 -5.37 -3.34 -13.89
C LEU A 72 -5.13 -3.23 -15.40
N ALA A 73 -4.37 -2.22 -15.83
CA ALA A 73 -3.97 -2.07 -17.23
C ALA A 73 -3.20 -3.29 -17.75
N ARG A 74 -2.34 -3.88 -16.91
CA ARG A 74 -1.54 -5.07 -17.25
C ARG A 74 -2.37 -6.34 -17.35
N VAL A 75 -3.33 -6.56 -16.45
CA VAL A 75 -4.23 -7.73 -16.48
C VAL A 75 -5.40 -7.56 -17.46
N GLY A 76 -5.49 -6.42 -18.16
CA GLY A 76 -6.56 -6.13 -19.12
C GLY A 76 -7.92 -5.90 -18.47
N ALA A 77 -7.95 -5.40 -17.23
CA ALA A 77 -9.17 -5.11 -16.47
C ALA A 77 -9.42 -3.61 -16.33
N ALA A 78 -10.70 -3.21 -16.18
CA ALA A 78 -11.11 -1.83 -15.93
C ALA A 78 -11.39 -1.60 -14.44
N GLU A 79 -11.12 -0.39 -13.93
CA GLU A 79 -11.64 0.04 -12.63
C GLU A 79 -13.17 0.07 -12.68
N ILE A 80 -13.84 -0.58 -11.74
CA ILE A 80 -15.30 -0.44 -11.57
C ILE A 80 -15.52 0.43 -10.33
N ALA A 81 -16.12 1.60 -10.53
CA ALA A 81 -16.50 2.49 -9.44
C ALA A 81 -17.54 1.82 -8.52
N SER A 82 -17.45 2.12 -7.22
CA SER A 82 -18.04 1.38 -6.09
C SER A 82 -19.56 1.27 -5.99
N SER A 83 -20.34 1.55 -7.04
CA SER A 83 -21.81 1.65 -6.94
C SER A 83 -22.62 0.55 -7.63
N ALA A 84 -22.00 -0.40 -8.35
CA ALA A 84 -22.75 -1.50 -8.96
C ALA A 84 -22.93 -2.65 -7.96
N ALA A 85 -24.16 -3.14 -7.78
CA ALA A 85 -24.44 -4.37 -7.06
C ALA A 85 -23.63 -5.53 -7.69
N VAL A 86 -22.70 -6.10 -6.91
CA VAL A 86 -21.78 -7.14 -7.41
C VAL A 86 -22.34 -8.50 -6.98
N SER A 87 -22.68 -9.34 -7.95
CA SER A 87 -22.91 -10.78 -7.75
C SER A 87 -21.65 -11.44 -7.16
N PRO A 88 -21.77 -12.54 -6.39
CA PRO A 88 -20.66 -13.24 -5.72
C PRO A 88 -19.69 -13.97 -6.68
N ASP A 89 -19.56 -13.52 -7.92
CA ASP A 89 -18.83 -14.19 -8.99
C ASP A 89 -17.31 -14.03 -8.85
N GLY A 90 -16.67 -14.77 -7.93
CA GLY A 90 -15.23 -15.10 -7.95
C GLY A 90 -14.22 -13.93 -8.05
N ARG A 91 -14.67 -12.68 -7.93
CA ARG A 91 -13.85 -11.48 -8.13
C ARG A 91 -12.81 -11.33 -7.03
N THR A 92 -11.65 -10.79 -7.40
CA THR A 92 -10.62 -10.39 -6.46
C THR A 92 -10.64 -8.88 -6.24
N GLY A 93 -10.58 -8.46 -4.99
CA GLY A 93 -10.38 -7.06 -4.64
C GLY A 93 -8.91 -6.66 -4.77
N LEU A 94 -8.63 -5.46 -5.26
CA LEU A 94 -7.29 -4.89 -5.33
C LEU A 94 -7.27 -3.54 -4.63
N SER A 95 -6.27 -3.30 -3.79
CA SER A 95 -6.09 -1.97 -3.20
C SER A 95 -4.62 -1.61 -3.04
N GLY A 96 -4.35 -0.32 -3.03
CA GLY A 96 -3.08 0.19 -2.52
C GLY A 96 -3.05 0.20 -0.99
N ALA A 97 -1.98 0.77 -0.45
CA ALA A 97 -1.94 1.18 0.95
C ALA A 97 -1.22 2.53 1.07
N ASP A 98 -1.82 3.48 1.76
CA ASP A 98 -1.16 4.73 2.14
C ASP A 98 -0.11 4.47 3.24
N ALA A 99 -0.40 3.52 4.14
CA ALA A 99 0.56 2.97 5.09
C ALA A 99 0.19 1.55 5.56
N VAL A 100 1.20 0.77 5.93
CA VAL A 100 1.09 -0.55 6.55
C VAL A 100 1.72 -0.48 7.94
N GLY A 101 0.88 -0.64 8.97
CA GLY A 101 1.30 -0.70 10.36
C GLY A 101 1.37 -2.14 10.89
N PRO A 102 1.64 -2.31 12.20
CA PRO A 102 1.78 -3.63 12.81
C PRO A 102 0.53 -4.52 12.78
N GLY A 103 -0.66 -3.90 12.85
CA GLY A 103 -1.94 -4.60 12.93
C GLY A 103 -2.98 -4.14 11.91
N GLU A 104 -2.71 -3.04 11.21
CA GLU A 104 -3.70 -2.36 10.37
C GLU A 104 -3.04 -1.77 9.12
N ILE A 105 -3.86 -1.56 8.10
CA ILE A 105 -3.56 -0.75 6.92
C ILE A 105 -4.34 0.56 7.01
N LEU A 106 -3.65 1.65 6.69
CA LEU A 106 -4.27 2.96 6.47
C LEU A 106 -4.45 3.12 4.96
N ASN A 107 -5.67 3.40 4.51
CA ASN A 107 -5.96 3.65 3.09
C ASN A 107 -7.21 4.51 2.91
N ILE A 108 -7.48 4.96 1.68
CA ILE A 108 -8.69 5.69 1.29
C ILE A 108 -10.00 4.96 1.68
N VAL A 109 -11.02 5.74 2.06
CA VAL A 109 -12.38 5.24 2.33
C VAL A 109 -12.92 4.40 1.16
N GLY A 110 -13.58 3.29 1.51
CA GLY A 110 -14.15 2.32 0.57
C GLY A 110 -13.29 1.06 0.41
N THR A 111 -12.07 1.07 0.95
CA THR A 111 -11.17 -0.08 0.96
C THR A 111 -11.66 -1.16 1.91
N ARG A 112 -12.22 -0.78 3.07
CA ARG A 112 -12.82 -1.69 4.03
C ARG A 112 -14.01 -2.43 3.42
N GLU A 113 -14.91 -1.69 2.79
CA GLU A 113 -16.09 -2.27 2.13
C GLU A 113 -15.66 -3.28 1.06
N LEU A 114 -14.62 -2.95 0.27
CA LEU A 114 -14.04 -3.87 -0.71
C LEU A 114 -13.53 -5.15 -0.05
N ALA A 115 -12.75 -5.02 1.03
CA ALA A 115 -12.17 -6.15 1.76
C ALA A 115 -13.20 -7.02 2.50
N GLU A 116 -14.33 -6.44 2.93
CA GLU A 116 -15.43 -7.20 3.53
C GLU A 116 -16.22 -8.00 2.50
N ARG A 117 -16.21 -7.58 1.23
CA ARG A 117 -17.00 -8.18 0.15
C ARG A 117 -16.22 -9.18 -0.68
N LEU A 118 -14.91 -9.00 -0.82
CA LEU A 118 -14.06 -9.76 -1.73
C LEU A 118 -12.75 -10.18 -1.08
N PRO A 119 -12.18 -11.34 -1.46
CA PRO A 119 -10.79 -11.66 -1.15
C PRO A 119 -9.90 -10.57 -1.78
N THR A 120 -9.33 -9.71 -0.93
CA THR A 120 -8.67 -8.47 -1.36
C THR A 120 -7.17 -8.55 -1.15
N VAL A 121 -6.42 -8.28 -2.21
CA VAL A 121 -4.96 -8.19 -2.20
C VAL A 121 -4.53 -6.74 -2.14
N ILE A 122 -3.64 -6.43 -1.20
CA ILE A 122 -2.97 -5.14 -1.10
C ILE A 122 -1.73 -5.17 -1.97
N VAL A 123 -1.53 -4.15 -2.80
CA VAL A 123 -0.35 -3.98 -3.64
C VAL A 123 0.32 -2.67 -3.26
N THR A 124 1.52 -2.76 -2.71
CA THR A 124 2.21 -1.59 -2.15
C THR A 124 3.73 -1.73 -2.24
N THR A 125 4.43 -0.71 -1.78
CA THR A 125 5.89 -0.59 -1.84
C THR A 125 6.50 -0.57 -0.42
N PRO A 126 7.81 -0.89 -0.27
CA PRO A 126 8.45 -0.95 1.05
C PRO A 126 8.37 0.35 1.86
N ASP A 127 8.33 1.50 1.20
CA ASP A 127 8.18 2.82 1.83
C ASP A 127 6.79 3.07 2.45
N ARG A 128 5.88 2.10 2.37
CA ARG A 128 4.58 2.16 3.04
C ARG A 128 4.58 1.47 4.40
N LEU A 129 5.57 0.64 4.71
CA LEU A 129 5.69 0.02 6.03
C LEU A 129 6.23 1.03 7.04
N VAL A 130 5.55 1.19 8.17
CA VAL A 130 5.92 2.15 9.22
C VAL A 130 5.77 1.55 10.62
N PRO A 131 6.61 1.96 11.60
CA PRO A 131 6.52 1.47 12.96
C PRO A 131 5.25 1.98 13.68
N PRO A 132 4.85 1.35 14.81
CA PRO A 132 3.60 1.66 15.50
C PRO A 132 3.41 3.15 15.80
N ASP A 133 4.43 3.80 16.35
CA ASP A 133 4.36 5.20 16.77
C ASP A 133 4.14 6.14 15.59
N VAL A 134 4.71 5.82 14.42
CA VAL A 134 4.51 6.60 13.20
C VAL A 134 3.14 6.33 12.63
N PHE A 135 2.73 5.05 12.55
CA PHE A 135 1.42 4.67 12.05
C PHE A 135 0.27 5.33 12.84
N ALA A 136 0.45 5.51 14.15
CA ALA A 136 -0.53 6.19 15.01
C ALA A 136 -0.73 7.67 14.66
N THR A 137 0.27 8.33 14.08
CA THR A 137 0.18 9.76 13.69
C THR A 137 -0.33 9.97 12.27
N LEU A 138 -0.35 8.93 11.43
CA LEU A 138 -0.85 9.01 10.05
C LEU A 138 -2.38 9.05 10.02
N GLY A 139 -2.95 9.78 9.06
CA GLY A 139 -4.39 9.81 8.85
C GLY A 139 -4.92 11.13 8.33
N SER A 140 -6.11 11.06 7.74
CA SER A 140 -6.98 12.20 7.41
C SER A 140 -8.43 11.71 7.41
N PRO A 141 -9.44 12.59 7.39
CA PRO A 141 -10.84 12.17 7.26
C PRO A 141 -11.16 11.36 5.98
N LEU A 142 -10.25 11.38 4.99
CA LEU A 142 -10.36 10.58 3.77
C LEU A 142 -9.81 9.16 3.93
N PHE A 143 -9.12 8.88 5.03
CA PHE A 143 -8.53 7.57 5.30
C PHE A 143 -9.30 6.80 6.36
N GLU A 144 -9.26 5.49 6.24
CA GLU A 144 -9.73 4.53 7.21
C GLU A 144 -8.61 3.59 7.63
N ARG A 145 -8.70 3.10 8.86
CA ARG A 145 -7.82 2.07 9.41
C ARG A 145 -8.52 0.73 9.29
N ILE A 146 -7.86 -0.26 8.72
CA ILE A 146 -8.46 -1.55 8.39
C ILE A 146 -7.58 -2.64 8.98
N PRO A 147 -8.11 -3.54 9.82
CA PRO A 147 -7.34 -4.66 10.35
C PRO A 147 -6.71 -5.49 9.24
N LEU A 148 -5.45 -5.90 9.44
CA LEU A 148 -4.69 -6.67 8.46
C LEU A 148 -5.37 -7.99 8.08
N ASP A 149 -6.09 -8.61 9.03
CA ASP A 149 -6.81 -9.87 8.83
C ASP A 149 -8.01 -9.79 7.87
N ARG A 150 -8.36 -8.58 7.42
CA ARG A 150 -9.37 -8.35 6.36
C ARG A 150 -8.84 -8.60 4.96
N PHE A 151 -7.52 -8.66 4.79
CA PHE A 151 -6.89 -8.83 3.49
C PHE A 151 -6.41 -10.26 3.30
N GLU A 152 -6.45 -10.73 2.06
CA GLU A 152 -6.00 -12.06 1.69
C GLU A 152 -4.46 -12.14 1.67
N ALA A 153 -3.83 -11.12 1.08
CA ALA A 153 -2.38 -11.03 0.92
C ALA A 153 -1.93 -9.58 0.82
N VAL A 154 -0.64 -9.35 1.09
CA VAL A 154 0.02 -8.05 0.94
C VAL A 154 1.27 -8.20 0.08
N VAL A 155 1.24 -7.63 -1.12
CA VAL A 155 2.41 -7.50 -2.00
C VAL A 155 3.19 -6.25 -1.59
N VAL A 156 4.47 -6.42 -1.27
CA VAL A 156 5.38 -5.34 -0.88
C VAL A 156 6.61 -5.38 -1.78
N GLY A 157 6.66 -4.52 -2.80
CA GLY A 157 7.69 -4.61 -3.82
C GLY A 157 7.69 -6.01 -4.45
N GLY A 158 8.86 -6.66 -4.51
CA GLY A 158 9.01 -7.99 -5.13
C GLY A 158 8.54 -9.19 -4.31
N GLU A 159 7.81 -9.01 -3.21
CA GLU A 159 7.44 -10.09 -2.28
C GLU A 159 5.93 -10.17 -2.04
N VAL A 160 5.41 -11.41 -1.95
CA VAL A 160 4.04 -11.69 -1.45
C VAL A 160 4.14 -12.09 0.02
N LEU A 161 3.46 -11.34 0.89
CA LEU A 161 3.42 -11.57 2.33
C LEU A 161 2.03 -11.95 2.78
N THR A 162 1.95 -12.73 3.86
CA THR A 162 0.71 -12.80 4.65
C THR A 162 0.49 -11.46 5.35
N PRO A 163 -0.76 -11.10 5.69
CA PRO A 163 -1.02 -9.86 6.43
C PRO A 163 -0.24 -9.79 7.74
N GLN A 164 -0.14 -10.91 8.48
CA GLN A 164 0.62 -10.97 9.74
C GLN A 164 2.12 -10.75 9.51
N GLU A 165 2.69 -11.26 8.41
CA GLU A 165 4.10 -11.04 8.09
C GLU A 165 4.37 -9.56 7.74
N ALA A 166 3.49 -8.92 6.97
CA ALA A 166 3.59 -7.50 6.69
C ALA A 166 3.55 -6.67 8.00
N GLY A 167 2.64 -7.00 8.91
CA GLY A 167 2.56 -6.39 10.24
C GLY A 167 3.83 -6.59 11.08
N ARG A 168 4.40 -7.81 11.11
CA ARG A 168 5.67 -8.07 11.80
C ARG A 168 6.83 -7.25 11.23
N ARG A 169 6.92 -7.12 9.91
CA ARG A 169 7.96 -6.31 9.26
C ARG A 169 7.79 -4.82 9.59
N ALA A 170 6.57 -4.31 9.60
CA ALA A 170 6.27 -2.95 10.02
C ALA A 170 6.69 -2.71 11.49
N ALA A 171 6.36 -3.63 12.40
CA ALA A 171 6.77 -3.57 13.80
C ALA A 171 8.29 -3.59 13.97
N ALA A 172 9.01 -4.41 13.19
CA ALA A 172 10.47 -4.52 13.26
C ALA A 172 11.22 -3.23 12.86
N LEU A 173 10.56 -2.28 12.18
CA LEU A 173 11.16 -0.97 11.90
C LEU A 173 11.38 -0.14 13.16
N ALA A 174 10.63 -0.39 14.23
CA ALA A 174 10.81 0.30 15.52
C ALA A 174 12.17 -0.03 16.16
N ALA A 175 12.68 -1.25 15.94
CA ALA A 175 14.00 -1.66 16.42
C ALA A 175 15.18 -1.09 15.58
N ARG A 176 14.87 -0.40 14.48
CA ARG A 176 15.84 0.24 13.56
C ARG A 176 15.72 1.77 13.56
N LEU A 177 15.06 2.32 14.57
CA LEU A 177 15.00 3.75 14.86
C LEU A 177 16.05 4.12 15.91
#